data_AF-A0AA95E2K2-F1
#
_entry.id   AF-A0AA95E2K2-F1
#
_cell.length_a   1.000
_cell.length_b   1.000
_cell.length_c   1.000
_cell.angle_alpha   90.00
_cell.angle_beta   90.00
_cell.angle_gamma   90.00
#
_symmetry.space_group_name_H-M   'P 1'
#
loop_
_entity.id
_entity.type
_entity.pdbx_description
1 polymer ?
#
loop_
_entity_poly.entity_id
_entity_poly.type
_entity_poly.pdbx_seq_one_letter_code
_entity_poly.pdbx_strand_id
1 'polypeptide(L)'
;MVAKLLDGTPVNVGVYKAYRNAGLSHNQAMAITAEVGRENSFNPSILFGTHPDPARDKNGNIIRNVGMLSWNQGRDAQVLNYMRNAGVLGQQSQANLNAQAAFSVREMLTGYKGKLRNFLNNPNGSPEQFAQELGRNYIVWAYGQNTIRGKGGGRVPFNWQKHDARRRNHLSSLAGMLGDKSYIPQSGGQVNYQPQVDYVPESQITKLFPHLMKQTKPQVEYVSDEKAAQLFPDLVGQTSQSQVEYVPDDKAATLFPDLVGNQNASQVEYVSDRDAARLFPNLVGS
;
A
#
# COMPACT_ATOMS: atom_id res chain seq x y z
N MET A 1 18.68 -12.37 -21.53
CA MET A 1 18.94 -10.92 -21.50
C MET A 1 17.76 -10.21 -20.85
N VAL A 2 18.00 -9.18 -20.03
CA VAL A 2 16.92 -8.35 -19.46
C VAL A 2 16.40 -7.41 -20.55
N ALA A 3 15.08 -7.33 -20.73
CA ALA A 3 14.47 -6.42 -21.70
C ALA A 3 14.77 -4.96 -21.33
N LYS A 4 14.98 -4.11 -22.34
CA LYS A 4 15.32 -2.70 -22.17
C LYS A 4 14.38 -1.79 -22.96
N LEU A 5 14.18 -0.56 -22.45
CA LEU A 5 13.64 0.55 -23.21
C LEU A 5 14.66 1.03 -24.25
N LEU A 6 14.22 1.92 -25.15
CA LEU A 6 15.08 2.47 -26.21
C LEU A 6 16.31 3.23 -25.66
N ASP A 7 16.19 3.82 -24.46
CA ASP A 7 17.28 4.51 -23.77
C ASP A 7 18.25 3.55 -23.02
N GLY A 8 18.04 2.23 -23.14
CA GLY A 8 18.84 1.21 -22.47
C GLY A 8 18.42 0.90 -21.03
N THR A 9 17.43 1.62 -20.47
CA THR A 9 16.90 1.35 -19.12
C THR A 9 16.24 -0.03 -19.09
N PRO A 10 16.57 -0.91 -18.12
CA PRO A 10 15.85 -2.16 -17.91
C PRO A 10 14.34 -1.91 -17.72
N VAL A 11 13.49 -2.66 -18.41
CA VAL A 11 12.04 -2.38 -18.44
C VAL A 11 11.41 -2.44 -17.05
N ASN A 12 11.82 -3.36 -16.19
CA ASN A 12 11.37 -3.42 -14.79
C ASN A 12 11.74 -2.17 -13.98
N VAL A 13 12.95 -1.61 -14.19
CA VAL A 13 13.35 -0.32 -13.60
C VAL A 13 12.50 0.81 -14.17
N GLY A 14 12.18 0.78 -15.46
CA GLY A 14 11.28 1.74 -16.10
C GLY A 14 9.86 1.72 -15.50
N VAL A 15 9.32 0.53 -15.24
CA VAL A 15 8.01 0.35 -14.57
C VAL A 15 8.06 0.92 -13.15
N TYR A 16 9.11 0.60 -12.38
CA TYR A 16 9.31 1.17 -11.05
C TYR A 16 9.37 2.70 -11.08
N LYS A 17 10.16 3.29 -11.98
CA LYS A 17 10.25 4.74 -12.17
C LYS A 17 8.89 5.35 -12.52
N ALA A 18 8.11 4.68 -13.37
CA ALA A 18 6.77 5.14 -13.73
C ALA A 18 5.84 5.21 -12.52
N TYR A 19 5.87 4.22 -11.64
CA TYR A 19 5.09 4.24 -10.40
C TYR A 19 5.55 5.29 -9.40
N ARG A 20 6.87 5.52 -9.29
CA ARG A 20 7.41 6.64 -8.50
C ARG A 20 6.95 7.98 -9.05
N ASN A 21 6.99 8.17 -10.37
CA ASN A 21 6.49 9.37 -11.06
C ASN A 21 4.98 9.57 -10.87
N ALA A 22 4.22 8.48 -10.71
CA ALA A 22 2.79 8.52 -10.42
C ALA A 22 2.46 8.80 -8.94
N GLY A 23 3.47 9.06 -8.10
CA GLY A 23 3.29 9.50 -6.71
C GLY A 23 3.35 8.39 -5.66
N LEU A 24 3.61 7.14 -6.04
CA LEU A 24 3.76 6.05 -5.07
C LEU A 24 5.10 6.15 -4.32
N SER A 25 5.10 5.74 -3.05
CA SER A 25 6.29 5.54 -2.21
C SER A 25 7.25 4.51 -2.82
N HIS A 26 8.47 4.41 -2.29
CA HIS A 26 9.45 3.44 -2.77
C HIS A 26 8.90 2.00 -2.65
N ASN A 27 8.41 1.64 -1.47
CA ASN A 27 7.90 0.30 -1.20
C ASN A 27 6.60 0.00 -1.96
N GLN A 28 5.72 0.99 -2.09
CA GLN A 28 4.50 0.86 -2.90
C GLN A 28 4.86 0.58 -4.39
N ALA A 29 5.80 1.37 -4.95
CA ALA A 29 6.25 1.20 -6.33
C ALA A 29 6.95 -0.15 -6.55
N MET A 30 7.77 -0.60 -5.60
CA MET A 30 8.41 -1.93 -5.65
C MET A 30 7.37 -3.06 -5.66
N ALA A 31 6.37 -2.99 -4.78
CA ALA A 31 5.34 -4.02 -4.65
C ALA A 31 4.56 -4.23 -5.94
N ILE A 32 4.06 -3.14 -6.52
CA ILE A 32 3.27 -3.24 -7.75
C ILE A 32 4.13 -3.54 -8.98
N THR A 33 5.39 -3.10 -9.01
CA THR A 33 6.33 -3.50 -10.08
C THR A 33 6.58 -5.00 -10.04
N ALA A 34 6.66 -5.60 -8.85
CA ALA A 34 6.78 -7.05 -8.71
C ALA A 34 5.53 -7.80 -9.22
N GLU A 35 4.33 -7.24 -9.04
CA GLU A 35 3.09 -7.79 -9.63
C GLU A 35 3.10 -7.72 -11.16
N VAL A 36 3.57 -6.61 -11.77
CA VAL A 36 3.77 -6.52 -13.24
C VAL A 36 4.72 -7.63 -13.71
N GLY A 37 5.83 -7.85 -12.99
CA GLY A 37 6.77 -8.93 -13.30
C GLY A 37 6.12 -10.32 -13.19
N ARG A 38 5.34 -10.57 -12.12
CA ARG A 38 4.59 -11.83 -11.96
C ARG A 38 3.67 -12.10 -13.13
N GLU A 39 3.03 -11.05 -13.64
CA GLU A 39 2.03 -11.13 -14.70
C GLU A 39 2.64 -11.54 -16.04
N ASN A 40 3.72 -10.88 -16.48
CA ASN A 40 4.22 -11.00 -17.86
C ASN A 40 5.75 -11.02 -17.98
N SER A 41 6.47 -11.07 -16.86
CA SER A 41 7.94 -10.99 -16.78
C SER A 41 8.55 -9.80 -17.53
N PHE A 42 7.83 -8.68 -17.57
CA PHE A 42 8.25 -7.45 -18.25
C PHE A 42 8.48 -7.64 -19.75
N ASN A 43 7.78 -8.58 -20.39
CA ASN A 43 7.86 -8.78 -21.82
C ASN A 43 7.36 -7.52 -22.56
N PRO A 44 8.21 -6.81 -23.34
CA PRO A 44 7.82 -5.57 -24.00
C PRO A 44 6.63 -5.71 -24.95
N SER A 45 6.53 -6.84 -25.66
CA SER A 45 5.40 -7.10 -26.57
C SER A 45 4.05 -7.13 -25.85
N ILE A 46 4.05 -7.50 -24.57
CA ILE A 46 2.86 -7.50 -23.71
C ILE A 46 2.68 -6.12 -23.07
N LEU A 47 3.75 -5.55 -22.49
CA LEU A 47 3.71 -4.27 -21.77
C LEU A 47 3.25 -3.09 -22.63
N PHE A 48 3.65 -3.08 -23.90
CA PHE A 48 3.37 -1.99 -24.84
C PHE A 48 2.32 -2.36 -25.89
N GLY A 49 1.71 -3.54 -25.75
CA GLY A 49 0.81 -4.11 -26.74
C GLY A 49 -0.43 -4.74 -26.11
N THR A 50 -0.91 -5.77 -26.78
CA THR A 50 -2.09 -6.54 -26.38
C THR A 50 -1.80 -8.03 -26.46
N HIS A 51 -2.42 -8.81 -25.59
CA HIS A 51 -2.28 -10.27 -25.56
C HIS A 51 -3.62 -10.93 -25.27
N PRO A 52 -3.85 -12.18 -25.71
CA PRO A 52 -5.06 -12.90 -25.38
C PRO A 52 -5.09 -13.25 -23.88
N ASP A 53 -6.26 -13.15 -23.27
CA ASP A 53 -6.52 -13.72 -21.95
C ASP A 53 -6.63 -15.25 -22.07
N PRO A 54 -6.12 -16.02 -21.09
CA PRO A 54 -6.36 -17.45 -21.02
C PRO A 54 -7.86 -17.81 -20.92
N ALA A 55 -8.67 -16.93 -20.33
CA ALA A 55 -10.11 -17.07 -20.24
C ALA A 55 -10.81 -16.60 -21.53
N ARG A 56 -12.01 -17.11 -21.73
CA ARG A 56 -12.93 -16.69 -22.79
C ARG A 56 -14.11 -15.98 -22.19
N ASP A 57 -14.73 -15.08 -22.95
CA ASP A 57 -15.98 -14.46 -22.52
C ASP A 57 -17.12 -15.48 -22.46
N LYS A 58 -18.30 -15.05 -21.98
CA LYS A 58 -19.50 -15.90 -21.87
C LYS A 58 -19.98 -16.48 -23.21
N ASN A 59 -19.53 -15.92 -24.33
CA ASN A 59 -19.86 -16.33 -25.69
C ASN A 59 -18.72 -17.16 -26.33
N GLY A 60 -17.63 -17.42 -25.61
CA GLY A 60 -16.47 -18.17 -26.10
C GLY A 60 -15.42 -17.34 -26.86
N ASN A 61 -15.57 -16.02 -26.94
CA ASN A 61 -14.61 -15.15 -27.63
C ASN A 61 -13.32 -14.97 -26.81
N ILE A 62 -12.22 -14.71 -27.51
CA ILE A 62 -10.94 -14.34 -26.89
C ILE A 62 -11.12 -12.99 -26.21
N ILE A 63 -10.81 -12.92 -24.91
CA ILE A 63 -10.70 -11.65 -24.20
C ILE A 63 -9.33 -11.05 -24.52
N ARG A 64 -9.27 -9.76 -24.85
CA ARG A 64 -8.02 -9.06 -25.11
C ARG A 64 -7.57 -8.34 -23.85
N ASN A 65 -6.36 -8.63 -23.42
CA ASN A 65 -5.65 -7.91 -22.38
C ASN A 65 -4.77 -6.82 -23.00
N VAL A 66 -4.64 -5.70 -22.30
CA VAL A 66 -3.82 -4.56 -22.72
C VAL A 66 -2.79 -4.25 -21.65
N GLY A 67 -1.55 -3.95 -22.07
CA GLY A 67 -0.56 -3.28 -21.24
C GLY A 67 -0.03 -4.07 -20.04
N MET A 68 0.69 -3.36 -19.18
CA MET A 68 1.53 -3.94 -18.13
C MET A 68 0.76 -4.69 -17.02
N LEU A 69 -0.53 -4.40 -16.81
CA LEU A 69 -1.38 -5.11 -15.82
C LEU A 69 -2.42 -6.02 -16.46
N SER A 70 -2.32 -6.31 -17.76
CA SER A 70 -3.30 -7.11 -18.48
C SER A 70 -4.73 -6.57 -18.35
N TRP A 71 -4.92 -5.25 -18.47
CA TRP A 71 -6.24 -4.64 -18.34
C TRP A 71 -7.22 -5.25 -19.35
N ASN A 72 -8.44 -5.55 -18.89
CA ASN A 72 -9.56 -6.04 -19.67
C ASN A 72 -10.90 -5.55 -19.09
N GLN A 73 -12.03 -6.07 -19.60
CA GLN A 73 -13.36 -5.80 -19.06
C GLN A 73 -13.71 -4.30 -18.96
N GLY A 74 -13.34 -3.52 -19.98
CA GLY A 74 -13.61 -2.09 -20.07
C GLY A 74 -12.47 -1.23 -19.51
N ARG A 75 -11.61 -1.77 -18.65
CA ARG A 75 -10.38 -1.08 -18.21
C ARG A 75 -9.36 -0.97 -19.35
N ASP A 76 -9.38 -1.94 -20.28
CA ASP A 76 -8.57 -1.95 -21.50
C ASP A 76 -8.86 -0.73 -22.39
N ALA A 77 -10.13 -0.46 -22.67
CA ALA A 77 -10.53 0.68 -23.47
C ALA A 77 -10.13 2.01 -22.79
N GLN A 78 -10.26 2.08 -21.46
CA GLN A 78 -9.90 3.27 -20.68
C GLN A 78 -8.39 3.55 -20.71
N VAL A 79 -7.54 2.52 -20.50
CA VAL A 79 -6.08 2.71 -20.54
C VAL A 79 -5.59 3.00 -21.96
N LEU A 80 -6.18 2.38 -22.99
CA LEU A 80 -5.89 2.71 -24.39
C LEU A 80 -6.23 4.17 -24.72
N ASN A 81 -7.39 4.65 -24.26
CA ASN A 81 -7.77 6.05 -24.43
C ASN A 81 -6.84 6.98 -23.66
N TYR A 82 -6.46 6.62 -22.43
CA TYR A 82 -5.51 7.39 -21.63
C TYR A 82 -4.15 7.54 -22.34
N MET A 83 -3.59 6.44 -22.86
CA MET A 83 -2.34 6.46 -23.62
C MET A 83 -2.46 7.18 -24.97
N ARG A 84 -3.60 7.07 -25.65
CA ARG A 84 -3.86 7.79 -26.92
C ARG A 84 -3.91 9.29 -26.70
N ASN A 85 -4.63 9.75 -25.67
CA ASN A 85 -4.73 11.17 -25.32
C ASN A 85 -3.38 11.75 -24.88
N ALA A 86 -2.53 10.93 -24.24
CA ALA A 86 -1.16 11.30 -23.91
C ALA A 86 -0.19 11.23 -25.10
N GLY A 87 -0.63 10.76 -26.28
CA GLY A 87 0.21 10.66 -27.49
C GLY A 87 1.29 9.59 -27.43
N VAL A 88 1.17 8.59 -26.54
CA VAL A 88 2.22 7.59 -26.26
C VAL A 88 1.82 6.16 -26.62
N LEU A 89 0.60 5.92 -27.11
CA LEU A 89 0.08 4.58 -27.41
C LEU A 89 1.03 3.79 -28.35
N GLY A 90 1.37 2.56 -27.96
CA GLY A 90 2.23 1.65 -28.73
C GLY A 90 3.74 1.94 -28.65
N GLN A 91 4.16 3.03 -27.99
CA GLN A 91 5.58 3.36 -27.85
C GLN A 91 6.24 2.55 -26.74
N GLN A 92 7.34 1.86 -27.04
CA GLN A 92 8.22 1.24 -26.04
C GLN A 92 9.10 2.30 -25.35
N SER A 93 8.46 3.22 -24.63
CA SER A 93 9.07 4.39 -24.01
C SER A 93 8.72 4.54 -22.54
N GLN A 94 9.54 5.29 -21.80
CA GLN A 94 9.25 5.65 -20.40
C GLN A 94 7.96 6.47 -20.30
N ALA A 95 7.64 7.30 -21.28
CA ALA A 95 6.41 8.10 -21.30
C ALA A 95 5.16 7.22 -21.39
N ASN A 96 5.21 6.14 -22.17
CA ASN A 96 4.14 5.15 -22.21
C ASN A 96 3.98 4.44 -20.85
N LEU A 97 5.08 3.98 -20.23
CA LEU A 97 5.02 3.39 -18.89
C LEU A 97 4.46 4.37 -17.84
N ASN A 98 4.87 5.64 -17.88
CA ASN A 98 4.35 6.70 -17.01
C ASN A 98 2.83 6.85 -17.18
N ALA A 99 2.33 6.84 -18.42
CA ALA A 99 0.90 6.94 -18.69
C ALA A 99 0.12 5.74 -18.14
N GLN A 100 0.63 4.51 -18.34
CA GLN A 100 0.02 3.31 -17.77
C GLN A 100 0.03 3.33 -16.22
N ALA A 101 1.15 3.75 -15.60
CA ALA A 101 1.26 3.85 -14.16
C ALA A 101 0.33 4.92 -13.58
N ALA A 102 0.27 6.11 -14.18
CA ALA A 102 -0.64 7.18 -13.77
C ALA A 102 -2.11 6.76 -13.87
N PHE A 103 -2.49 6.07 -14.95
CA PHE A 103 -3.83 5.48 -15.08
C PHE A 103 -4.11 4.50 -13.94
N SER A 104 -3.18 3.59 -13.65
CA SER A 104 -3.33 2.58 -12.61
C SER A 104 -3.50 3.19 -11.21
N VAL A 105 -2.68 4.19 -10.87
CA VAL A 105 -2.74 4.88 -9.56
C VAL A 105 -4.05 5.67 -9.45
N ARG A 106 -4.52 6.28 -10.55
CA ARG A 106 -5.85 6.92 -10.57
C ARG A 106 -6.97 5.92 -10.27
N GLU A 107 -6.93 4.72 -10.85
CA GLU A 107 -7.89 3.66 -10.51
C GLU A 107 -7.82 3.31 -9.02
N MET A 108 -6.61 3.14 -8.49
CA MET A 108 -6.40 2.80 -7.07
C MET A 108 -6.98 3.84 -6.13
N LEU A 109 -6.75 5.12 -6.40
CA LEU A 109 -7.20 6.25 -5.57
C LEU A 109 -8.70 6.52 -5.68
N THR A 110 -9.38 5.96 -6.69
CA THR A 110 -10.81 6.18 -6.93
C THR A 110 -11.62 4.91 -6.69
N GLY A 111 -11.68 4.02 -7.68
CA GLY A 111 -12.51 2.82 -7.66
C GLY A 111 -12.05 1.73 -6.68
N TYR A 112 -10.80 1.78 -6.22
CA TYR A 112 -10.23 0.75 -5.33
C TYR A 112 -9.77 1.28 -3.98
N LYS A 113 -9.98 2.56 -3.65
CA LYS A 113 -9.45 3.20 -2.44
C LYS A 113 -9.81 2.44 -1.16
N GLY A 114 -11.06 1.99 -1.06
CA GLY A 114 -11.55 1.22 0.09
C GLY A 114 -10.98 -0.20 0.19
N LYS A 115 -10.47 -0.76 -0.92
CA LYS A 115 -9.89 -2.11 -0.99
C LYS A 115 -8.35 -2.12 -0.96
N LEU A 116 -7.73 -0.94 -1.02
CA LEU A 116 -6.29 -0.72 -1.07
C LEU A 116 -5.84 0.19 0.09
N ARG A 117 -6.50 0.11 1.25
CA ARG A 117 -6.27 1.02 2.39
C ARG A 117 -4.84 0.88 2.93
N ASN A 118 -4.35 -0.35 3.12
CA ASN A 118 -2.99 -0.54 3.63
C ASN A 118 -1.97 -0.09 2.58
N PHE A 119 -2.12 -0.54 1.33
CA PHE A 119 -1.26 -0.12 0.23
C PHE A 119 -1.19 1.39 0.09
N LEU A 120 -2.32 2.12 0.06
CA LEU A 120 -2.34 3.56 -0.21
C LEU A 120 -1.91 4.42 0.98
N ASN A 121 -2.27 4.01 2.21
CA ASN A 121 -2.06 4.85 3.40
C ASN A 121 -0.79 4.52 4.19
N ASN A 122 -0.09 3.44 3.85
CA ASN A 122 1.12 3.02 4.55
C ASN A 122 2.37 3.12 3.63
N PRO A 123 2.93 4.33 3.41
CA PRO A 123 4.05 4.51 2.48
C PRO A 123 5.33 3.76 2.89
N ASN A 124 5.46 3.40 4.17
CA ASN A 124 6.63 2.73 4.73
C ASN A 124 6.43 1.21 4.91
N GLY A 125 5.22 0.69 4.67
CA GLY A 125 4.96 -0.74 4.71
C GLY A 125 5.85 -1.49 3.73
N SER A 126 6.24 -2.72 4.07
CA SER A 126 7.11 -3.50 3.20
C SER A 126 6.37 -3.93 1.92
N PRO A 127 7.07 -4.12 0.79
CA PRO A 127 6.41 -4.59 -0.43
C PRO A 127 5.64 -5.91 -0.26
N GLU A 128 6.07 -6.76 0.68
CA GLU A 128 5.41 -8.02 1.04
C GLU A 128 4.06 -7.81 1.72
N GLN A 129 3.94 -6.79 2.59
CA GLN A 129 2.68 -6.46 3.26
C GLN A 129 1.57 -6.03 2.30
N PHE A 130 1.93 -5.58 1.08
CA PHE A 130 0.98 -5.14 0.07
C PHE A 130 0.54 -6.25 -0.90
N ALA A 131 1.27 -7.37 -0.96
CA ALA A 131 1.10 -8.38 -1.99
C ALA A 131 -0.31 -8.98 -2.01
N GLN A 132 -0.86 -9.29 -0.84
CA GLN A 132 -2.21 -9.84 -0.73
C GLN A 132 -3.27 -8.84 -1.22
N GLU A 133 -3.15 -7.57 -0.82
CA GLU A 133 -4.12 -6.53 -1.13
C GLU A 133 -4.09 -6.19 -2.62
N LEU A 134 -2.90 -5.95 -3.18
CA LEU A 134 -2.72 -5.74 -4.62
C LEU A 134 -3.20 -6.94 -5.43
N GLY A 135 -2.75 -8.15 -5.06
CA GLY A 135 -3.03 -9.38 -5.77
C GLY A 135 -4.51 -9.75 -5.80
N ARG A 136 -5.21 -9.64 -4.67
CA ARG A 136 -6.64 -10.02 -4.57
C ARG A 136 -7.58 -8.91 -5.04
N ASN A 137 -7.27 -7.66 -4.75
CA ASN A 137 -8.25 -6.59 -4.87
C ASN A 137 -8.09 -5.74 -6.12
N TYR A 138 -6.88 -5.59 -6.66
CA TYR A 138 -6.63 -4.72 -7.81
C TYR A 138 -6.20 -5.49 -9.06
N ILE A 139 -5.23 -6.40 -8.92
CA ILE A 139 -4.78 -7.28 -10.00
C ILE A 139 -5.75 -8.45 -10.21
N VAL A 140 -6.39 -8.91 -9.13
CA VAL A 140 -7.42 -9.96 -9.13
C VAL A 140 -6.92 -11.28 -9.73
N TRP A 141 -5.74 -11.73 -9.29
CA TRP A 141 -5.31 -13.11 -9.52
C TRP A 141 -5.71 -14.00 -8.34
N ALA A 142 -5.59 -15.31 -8.49
CA ALA A 142 -5.99 -16.30 -7.49
C ALA A 142 -5.02 -16.40 -6.28
N TYR A 143 -4.60 -15.24 -5.74
CA TYR A 143 -3.72 -15.13 -4.58
C TYR A 143 -4.36 -15.82 -3.36
N GLY A 144 -3.60 -16.71 -2.71
CA GLY A 144 -4.07 -17.47 -1.55
C GLY A 144 -5.02 -18.62 -1.88
N GLN A 145 -5.30 -18.91 -3.16
CA GLN A 145 -6.23 -19.96 -3.55
C GLN A 145 -5.49 -21.21 -4.00
N ASN A 146 -5.89 -22.38 -3.49
CA ASN A 146 -5.32 -23.66 -3.96
C ASN A 146 -6.04 -24.24 -5.19
N THR A 147 -7.09 -23.55 -5.68
CA THR A 147 -7.87 -23.96 -6.83
C THR A 147 -8.42 -22.77 -7.60
N ILE A 148 -8.64 -22.92 -8.91
CA ILE A 148 -9.32 -21.96 -9.79
C ILE A 148 -10.46 -22.63 -10.54
N ARG A 149 -11.30 -21.83 -11.21
CA ARG A 149 -12.37 -22.35 -12.07
C ARG A 149 -11.77 -22.94 -13.35
N GLY A 150 -12.01 -24.22 -13.60
CA GLY A 150 -11.60 -24.94 -14.79
C GLY A 150 -12.68 -25.01 -15.88
N LYS A 151 -12.35 -25.69 -16.97
CA LYS A 151 -13.29 -25.98 -18.07
C LYS A 151 -14.51 -26.75 -17.53
N GLY A 152 -15.72 -26.30 -17.87
CA GLY A 152 -16.98 -26.91 -17.37
C GLY A 152 -17.43 -26.42 -15.98
N GLY A 153 -16.74 -25.44 -15.39
CA GLY A 153 -17.16 -24.79 -14.15
C GLY A 153 -16.72 -25.46 -12.85
N GLY A 154 -16.07 -26.64 -12.92
CA GLY A 154 -15.45 -27.30 -11.76
C GLY A 154 -14.22 -26.56 -11.23
N ARG A 155 -13.77 -26.93 -10.02
CA ARG A 155 -12.54 -26.39 -9.42
C ARG A 155 -11.35 -27.28 -9.81
N VAL A 156 -10.28 -26.68 -10.34
CA VAL A 156 -9.02 -27.37 -10.67
C VAL A 156 -7.88 -26.86 -9.78
N PRO A 157 -6.86 -27.69 -9.49
CA PRO A 157 -5.72 -27.27 -8.67
C PRO A 157 -5.01 -26.02 -9.20
N PHE A 158 -4.61 -25.13 -8.30
CA PHE A 158 -3.83 -23.93 -8.60
C PHE A 158 -2.78 -23.73 -7.50
N ASN A 159 -1.51 -23.58 -7.89
CA ASN A 159 -0.41 -23.39 -6.95
C ASN A 159 -0.11 -21.89 -6.81
N TRP A 160 -0.90 -21.20 -5.99
CA TRP A 160 -0.71 -19.75 -5.80
C TRP A 160 0.66 -19.40 -5.23
N GLN A 161 1.25 -20.28 -4.41
CA GLN A 161 2.58 -20.08 -3.82
C GLN A 161 3.66 -20.01 -4.89
N LYS A 162 3.55 -20.79 -5.98
CA LYS A 162 4.47 -20.71 -7.13
C LYS A 162 4.38 -19.34 -7.82
N HIS A 163 3.17 -18.79 -7.95
CA HIS A 163 2.97 -17.46 -8.53
C HIS A 163 3.48 -16.36 -7.60
N ASP A 164 3.27 -16.47 -6.29
CA ASP A 164 3.81 -15.53 -5.32
C ASP A 164 5.35 -15.59 -5.24
N ALA A 165 5.94 -16.79 -5.32
CA ALA A 165 7.39 -16.94 -5.41
C ALA A 165 7.96 -16.26 -6.67
N ARG A 166 7.25 -16.32 -7.81
CA ARG A 166 7.63 -15.57 -9.02
C ARG A 166 7.60 -14.05 -8.79
N ARG A 167 6.57 -13.53 -8.09
CA ARG A 167 6.50 -12.11 -7.69
C ARG A 167 7.71 -11.73 -6.83
N ARG A 168 8.03 -12.52 -5.79
CA ARG A 168 9.20 -12.28 -4.92
C ARG A 168 10.53 -12.31 -5.66
N ASN A 169 10.69 -13.20 -6.63
CA ASN A 169 11.88 -13.24 -7.48
C ASN A 169 12.03 -11.95 -8.30
N HIS A 170 10.94 -11.41 -8.84
CA HIS A 170 10.96 -10.12 -9.55
C HIS A 170 11.24 -8.94 -8.62
N LEU A 171 10.71 -8.97 -7.39
CA LEU A 171 10.98 -7.96 -6.36
C LEU A 171 12.47 -7.94 -5.98
N SER A 172 13.04 -9.11 -5.68
CA SER A 172 14.47 -9.27 -5.37
C SER A 172 15.36 -8.82 -6.52
N SER A 173 15.00 -9.20 -7.76
CA SER A 173 15.72 -8.76 -8.96
C SER A 173 15.68 -7.23 -9.13
N LEU A 174 14.52 -6.60 -8.88
CA LEU A 174 14.40 -5.14 -8.92
C LEU A 174 15.25 -4.47 -7.84
N ALA A 175 15.19 -4.95 -6.59
CA ALA A 175 15.99 -4.42 -5.49
C ALA A 175 17.49 -4.44 -5.83
N GLY A 176 17.98 -5.57 -6.37
CA GLY A 176 19.36 -5.70 -6.85
C GLY A 176 19.72 -4.69 -7.95
N MET A 177 18.82 -4.44 -8.91
CA MET A 177 19.05 -3.44 -9.97
C MET A 177 19.03 -2.00 -9.46
N LEU A 178 18.28 -1.71 -8.39
CA LEU A 178 18.22 -0.40 -7.75
C LEU A 178 19.37 -0.18 -6.76
N GLY A 179 20.14 -1.22 -6.43
CA GLY A 179 21.16 -1.17 -5.38
C GLY A 179 20.55 -1.03 -3.99
N ASP A 180 19.29 -1.41 -3.80
CA ASP A 180 18.60 -1.32 -2.52
C ASP A 180 19.08 -2.44 -1.59
N LYS A 181 19.89 -2.05 -0.60
CA LYS A 181 20.45 -2.93 0.42
C LYS A 181 19.49 -3.16 1.60
N SER A 182 18.40 -2.39 1.68
CA SER A 182 17.43 -2.49 2.78
C SER A 182 16.42 -3.61 2.56
N TYR A 183 16.18 -3.99 1.30
CA TYR A 183 15.35 -5.14 0.98
C TYR A 183 16.09 -6.45 1.27
N ILE A 184 15.60 -7.19 2.27
CA ILE A 184 16.04 -8.56 2.55
C ILE A 184 15.04 -9.51 1.88
N PRO A 185 15.46 -10.32 0.88
CA PRO A 185 14.59 -11.31 0.25
C PRO A 185 14.14 -12.32 1.30
N GLN A 186 12.83 -12.41 1.54
CA GLN A 186 12.28 -13.53 2.31
C GLN A 186 12.40 -14.80 1.45
N SER A 187 13.32 -15.68 1.83
CA SER A 187 13.60 -16.93 1.11
C SER A 187 12.32 -17.76 0.98
N GLY A 188 12.21 -18.52 -0.12
CA GLY A 188 11.01 -19.24 -0.58
C GLY A 188 10.48 -20.37 0.31
N GLY A 189 10.57 -20.28 1.63
CA GLY A 189 9.90 -21.18 2.57
C GLY A 189 8.40 -20.87 2.66
N GLN A 190 7.58 -21.92 2.82
CA GLN A 190 6.17 -21.80 3.13
C GLN A 190 6.01 -21.02 4.44
N VAL A 191 5.53 -19.77 4.36
CA VAL A 191 5.11 -19.05 5.56
C VAL A 191 3.62 -19.31 5.72
N ASN A 192 3.27 -20.11 6.73
CA ASN A 192 1.92 -20.12 7.25
C ASN A 192 1.70 -18.75 7.90
N TYR A 193 1.04 -17.83 7.20
CA TYR A 193 0.68 -16.54 7.76
C TYR A 193 -0.44 -16.75 8.79
N GLN A 194 -0.04 -16.98 10.03
CA GLN A 194 -0.72 -16.41 11.19
C GLN A 194 0.08 -15.17 11.61
N PRO A 195 -0.57 -14.06 12.02
CA PRO A 195 0.17 -12.89 12.51
C PRO A 195 0.91 -13.28 13.80
N GLN A 196 2.21 -13.53 13.69
CA GLN A 196 3.11 -13.61 14.83
C GLN A 196 3.75 -12.24 15.00
N VAL A 197 3.42 -11.56 16.10
CA VAL A 197 4.13 -10.36 16.55
C VAL A 197 5.40 -10.85 17.23
N ASP A 198 6.49 -10.96 16.48
CA ASP A 198 7.78 -11.24 17.09
C ASP A 198 8.28 -9.96 17.78
N TYR A 199 8.25 -9.98 19.12
CA TYR A 199 8.83 -8.94 19.96
C TYR A 199 10.33 -8.79 19.62
N VAL A 200 10.71 -7.63 19.08
CA VAL A 200 12.12 -7.25 18.90
C VAL A 200 12.58 -6.60 20.20
N PRO A 201 13.51 -7.21 20.97
CA PRO A 201 13.97 -6.61 22.21
C PRO A 201 14.65 -5.27 21.94
N GLU A 202 14.41 -4.27 22.80
CA GLU A 202 15.00 -2.92 22.70
C GLU A 202 16.54 -2.95 22.51
N SER A 203 17.20 -3.98 23.06
CA SER A 203 18.65 -4.18 22.91
C SER A 203 19.11 -4.40 21.46
N GLN A 204 18.24 -4.86 20.56
CA GLN A 204 18.54 -4.99 19.13
C GLN A 204 18.28 -3.70 18.36
N ILE A 205 17.27 -2.91 18.78
CA ILE A 205 16.95 -1.60 18.19
C ILE A 205 18.12 -0.63 18.41
N THR A 206 18.70 -0.61 19.60
CA THR A 206 19.84 0.24 19.97
C THR A 206 21.11 -0.07 19.18
N LYS A 207 21.29 -1.32 18.73
CA LYS A 207 22.45 -1.73 17.91
C LYS A 207 22.28 -1.37 16.44
N LEU A 208 21.05 -1.42 15.92
CA LEU A 208 20.76 -1.17 14.51
C LEU A 208 20.63 0.32 14.19
N PHE A 209 20.17 1.13 15.15
CA PHE A 209 19.88 2.54 14.93
C PHE A 209 20.34 3.46 16.07
N PRO A 210 21.65 3.54 16.37
CA PRO A 210 22.15 4.36 17.47
C PRO A 210 21.92 5.88 17.27
N HIS A 211 21.52 6.31 16.08
CA HIS A 211 21.39 7.73 15.69
C HIS A 211 19.98 8.28 15.91
N LEU A 212 18.98 7.39 16.03
CA LEU A 212 17.58 7.74 16.22
C LEU A 212 17.27 8.26 17.64
N MET A 213 18.19 8.12 18.59
CA MET A 213 18.03 8.58 19.98
C MET A 213 18.78 9.87 20.34
N LYS A 214 19.42 10.55 19.37
CA LYS A 214 19.98 11.90 19.58
C LYS A 214 18.99 12.99 19.16
N GLN A 215 17.81 13.03 19.79
CA GLN A 215 17.05 14.26 19.95
C GLN A 215 16.49 14.33 21.37
N THR A 216 17.06 15.27 22.11
CA THR A 216 16.82 15.59 23.52
C THR A 216 15.50 16.33 23.70
N LYS A 217 14.69 15.87 24.66
CA LYS A 217 13.64 16.56 25.45
C LYS A 217 12.81 17.68 24.76
N PRO A 218 11.47 17.56 24.66
CA PRO A 218 10.64 18.66 24.20
C PRO A 218 10.73 19.85 25.18
N GLN A 219 11.20 21.01 24.70
CA GLN A 219 10.89 22.30 25.30
C GLN A 219 9.55 22.75 24.73
N VAL A 220 8.53 22.81 25.58
CA VAL A 220 7.22 23.37 25.24
C VAL A 220 7.31 24.88 25.42
N GLU A 221 7.35 25.63 24.31
CA GLU A 221 7.22 27.09 24.32
C GLU A 221 5.74 27.45 24.39
N TYR A 222 5.33 28.12 25.47
CA TYR A 222 3.96 28.59 25.65
C TYR A 222 3.66 29.71 24.65
N VAL A 223 2.63 29.52 23.82
CA VAL A 223 2.04 30.58 23.00
C VAL A 223 0.90 31.20 23.81
N SER A 224 0.91 32.52 24.02
CA SER A 224 -0.15 33.21 24.77
C SER A 224 -1.48 33.17 24.01
N ASP A 225 -2.59 33.20 24.76
CA ASP A 225 -3.96 33.14 24.25
C ASP A 225 -4.25 34.23 23.19
N GLU A 226 -3.62 35.40 23.32
CA GLU A 226 -3.71 36.52 22.37
C GLU A 226 -3.09 36.18 21.00
N LYS A 227 -2.05 35.36 20.96
CA LYS A 227 -1.36 34.94 19.74
C LYS A 227 -2.06 33.75 19.07
N ALA A 228 -2.76 32.92 19.84
CA ALA A 228 -3.67 31.91 19.32
C ALA A 228 -4.92 32.53 18.66
N ALA A 229 -5.48 33.59 19.23
CA ALA A 229 -6.62 34.32 18.68
C ALA A 229 -6.33 35.05 17.34
N GLN A 230 -5.06 35.45 17.10
CA GLN A 230 -4.63 36.05 15.83
C GLN A 230 -4.44 35.03 14.71
N LEU A 231 -4.12 33.77 15.05
CA LEU A 231 -3.84 32.70 14.09
C LEU A 231 -5.12 31.96 13.65
N PHE A 232 -6.16 31.98 14.49
CA PHE A 232 -7.41 31.24 14.26
C PHE A 232 -8.65 32.08 14.65
N PRO A 233 -8.93 33.19 13.94
CA PRO A 233 -10.05 34.07 14.26
C PRO A 233 -11.43 33.39 14.15
N ASP A 234 -11.55 32.34 13.34
CA ASP A 234 -12.82 31.65 13.08
C ASP A 234 -13.22 30.62 14.15
N LEU A 235 -12.34 30.37 15.13
CA LEU A 235 -12.56 29.42 16.23
C LEU A 235 -12.94 30.09 17.56
N VAL A 236 -12.92 31.43 17.61
CA VAL A 236 -13.28 32.21 18.82
C VAL A 236 -14.64 32.88 18.59
N GLY A 237 -15.71 32.10 18.76
CA GLY A 237 -17.07 32.60 18.65
C GLY A 237 -18.07 31.60 19.21
N GLN A 238 -18.58 31.91 20.41
CA GLN A 238 -19.60 31.19 21.18
C GLN A 238 -19.09 30.12 22.16
N THR A 239 -18.32 30.58 23.16
CA THR A 239 -18.51 30.06 24.51
C THR A 239 -19.75 30.72 25.12
N SER A 240 -20.72 29.93 25.56
CA SER A 240 -21.71 30.36 26.55
C SER A 240 -22.09 29.14 27.38
N GLN A 241 -21.38 29.03 28.51
CA GLN A 241 -21.87 28.51 29.79
C GLN A 241 -22.42 27.07 29.82
N SER A 242 -21.61 26.23 30.48
CA SER A 242 -22.07 25.19 31.40
C SER A 242 -23.12 24.21 30.87
N GLN A 243 -22.63 23.12 30.27
CA GLN A 243 -23.06 21.74 30.52
C GLN A 243 -22.36 20.86 29.49
N VAL A 244 -21.42 20.02 29.92
CA VAL A 244 -21.25 18.72 29.27
C VAL A 244 -21.36 17.69 30.37
N GLU A 245 -22.62 17.30 30.51
CA GLU A 245 -23.11 16.12 31.19
C GLU A 245 -22.31 14.88 30.77
N TYR A 246 -22.05 14.01 31.74
CA TYR A 246 -21.41 12.71 31.53
C TYR A 246 -22.12 11.96 30.40
N VAL A 247 -21.42 11.72 29.29
CA VAL A 247 -21.91 10.88 28.20
C VAL A 247 -21.49 9.45 28.52
N PRO A 248 -22.43 8.52 28.84
CA PRO A 248 -22.08 7.14 29.09
C PRO A 248 -21.55 6.47 27.82
N ASP A 249 -20.69 5.46 28.00
CA ASP A 249 -19.87 4.83 26.96
C ASP A 249 -20.66 4.27 25.76
N ASP A 250 -21.96 4.05 25.89
CA ASP A 250 -22.82 3.50 24.84
C ASP A 250 -23.25 4.52 23.77
N LYS A 251 -23.10 5.83 24.01
CA LYS A 251 -23.42 6.88 23.03
C LYS A 251 -22.22 7.42 22.24
N ALA A 252 -20.99 7.25 22.71
CA ALA A 252 -19.79 7.67 21.96
C ALA A 252 -19.63 6.90 20.63
N ALA A 253 -20.12 5.65 20.58
CA ALA A 253 -20.07 4.79 19.39
C ALA A 253 -20.95 5.25 18.23
N THR A 254 -21.95 6.12 18.46
CA THR A 254 -22.81 6.66 17.37
C THR A 254 -22.30 7.97 16.79
N LEU A 255 -21.41 8.69 17.50
CA LEU A 255 -20.82 9.93 17.01
C LEU A 255 -19.49 9.72 16.26
N PHE A 256 -18.75 8.64 16.56
CA PHE A 256 -17.48 8.32 15.91
C PHE A 256 -17.35 6.81 15.60
N PRO A 257 -18.06 6.29 14.59
CA PRO A 257 -18.01 4.86 14.24
C PRO A 257 -16.66 4.41 13.66
N ASP A 258 -15.76 5.34 13.30
CA ASP A 258 -14.45 5.04 12.72
C ASP A 258 -13.33 4.81 13.75
N LEU A 259 -13.63 4.96 15.05
CA LEU A 259 -12.65 4.78 16.14
C LEU A 259 -12.83 3.49 16.95
N VAL A 260 -13.85 2.67 16.67
CA VAL A 260 -14.10 1.42 17.39
C VAL A 260 -14.22 0.23 16.44
N GLY A 261 -13.12 -0.49 16.27
CA GLY A 261 -13.03 -1.78 15.59
C GLY A 261 -11.62 -1.99 15.03
N ASN A 262 -10.72 -2.79 15.59
CA ASN A 262 -10.88 -3.93 16.49
C ASN A 262 -9.61 -4.06 17.33
N GLN A 263 -9.78 -4.29 18.63
CA GLN A 263 -8.73 -4.41 19.62
C GLN A 263 -7.92 -5.70 19.44
N ASN A 264 -6.60 -5.62 19.61
CA ASN A 264 -5.82 -6.68 20.21
C ASN A 264 -5.25 -6.13 21.52
N ALA A 265 -5.70 -6.69 22.63
CA ALA A 265 -5.34 -6.28 23.98
C ALA A 265 -3.85 -6.56 24.25
N SER A 266 -3.02 -5.52 24.27
CA SER A 266 -1.72 -5.49 24.97
C SER A 266 -1.11 -4.10 24.86
N GLN A 267 -1.65 -3.14 25.61
CA GLN A 267 -0.98 -1.90 26.08
C GLN A 267 -2.01 -1.07 26.86
N VAL A 268 -2.23 -1.46 28.12
CA VAL A 268 -2.73 -0.54 29.15
C VAL A 268 -1.59 -0.40 30.13
N GLU A 269 -0.76 0.62 29.95
CA GLU A 269 0.26 0.96 30.92
C GLU A 269 -0.45 1.65 32.09
N TYR A 270 -0.56 0.93 33.21
CA TYR A 270 -1.07 1.48 34.46
C TYR A 270 -0.12 2.59 34.92
N VAL A 271 -0.60 3.83 34.93
CA VAL A 271 0.08 4.91 35.65
C VAL A 271 -0.05 4.60 37.14
N SER A 272 1.08 4.47 37.83
CA SER A 272 1.09 4.16 39.26
C SER A 272 0.53 5.34 40.08
N ASP A 273 -0.17 5.04 41.18
CA ASP A 273 -0.80 6.05 42.06
C ASP A 273 0.18 7.11 42.60
N ARG A 274 1.50 6.88 42.51
CA ARG A 274 2.53 7.85 42.89
C ARG A 274 2.71 8.99 41.87
N ASP A 275 2.33 8.79 40.62
CA ASP A 275 2.58 9.76 39.54
C ASP A 275 1.42 10.73 39.33
N ALA A 276 0.20 10.35 39.75
CA ALA A 276 -0.98 11.22 39.70
C ALA A 276 -0.89 12.40 40.70
N ALA A 277 -0.27 12.20 41.87
CA ALA A 277 -0.18 13.22 42.93
C ALA A 277 0.79 14.38 42.63
N ARG A 278 1.63 14.27 41.60
CA ARG A 278 2.58 15.33 41.20
C ARG A 278 2.08 16.23 40.08
N LEU A 279 1.01 15.85 39.37
CA LEU A 279 0.50 16.60 38.22
C LEU A 279 -0.67 17.54 38.57
N PHE A 280 -1.31 17.38 39.75
CA PHE A 280 -2.47 18.19 40.16
C PHE A 280 -2.46 18.50 41.68
N PRO A 281 -1.75 19.54 42.15
CA PRO A 281 -1.68 19.85 43.58
C PRO A 281 -2.98 20.38 44.21
N ASN A 282 -4.01 20.70 43.41
CA ASN A 282 -5.28 21.26 43.92
C ASN A 282 -6.47 20.28 43.88
N LEU A 283 -6.21 18.98 43.78
CA LEU A 283 -7.27 17.95 43.71
C LEU A 283 -7.19 16.88 44.81
N VAL A 284 -6.44 17.13 45.90
CA VAL A 284 -6.55 16.31 47.12
C VAL A 284 -7.11 17.18 48.24
N GLY A 285 -8.40 17.01 48.50
CA GLY A 285 -9.11 17.72 49.56
C GLY A 285 -10.44 17.04 49.89
N SER A 286 -10.39 16.23 50.96
CA SER A 286 -11.46 15.50 51.67
C SER A 286 -11.81 14.11 51.14
#